data_AF-A0A1G5E2A6-F1
#
_entry.id   AF-A0A1G5E2A6-F1
#
_cell.length_a   1.000
_cell.length_b   1.000
_cell.length_c   1.000
_cell.angle_alpha   90.00
_cell.angle_beta   90.00
_cell.angle_gamma   90.00
#
_symmetry.space_group_name_H-M   'P 1'
#
loop_
_entity.id
_entity.type
_entity.pdbx_description
1 polymer ?
#
loop_
_entity_poly.entity_id
_entity_poly.type
_entity_poly.pdbx_seq_one_letter_code
_entity_poly.pdbx_strand_id
1 'polypeptide(L)'
;MVCRETQLLLQRLPGIEALRFSDGTPFASDDTLAWVGGLQGYLEGQGEAGDEPAADGAQDGTSVADVIQGARVLAREDGKLHEAVDGLHRNIRESGSGKDALAFRLGLIRLLAEHRQEKMAAAHLERACADITRFGLRDWDPPHALGGLKVIYTVMKKLPGKEYAARAAEILSMIAEISTVDAMDLQKKR
;
A
#
# COMPACT_ATOMS: atom_id res chain seq x y z
N MET A 1 -5.70 -9.68 7.01
CA MET A 1 -6.77 -8.67 7.14
C MET A 1 -8.18 -9.29 7.21
N VAL A 2 -8.55 -10.26 6.36
CA VAL A 2 -9.94 -10.78 6.27
C VAL A 2 -10.42 -11.50 7.54
N CYS A 3 -9.61 -12.35 8.18
CA CYS A 3 -10.00 -13.11 9.38
C CYS A 3 -10.48 -12.21 10.53
N ARG A 4 -9.72 -11.14 10.82
CA ARG A 4 -10.03 -10.18 11.88
C ARG A 4 -11.29 -9.37 11.57
N GLU A 5 -11.43 -8.87 10.35
CA GLU A 5 -12.60 -8.10 9.96
C GLU A 5 -13.87 -8.97 9.92
N THR A 6 -13.77 -10.22 9.47
CA THR A 6 -14.86 -11.19 9.54
C THR A 6 -15.25 -11.47 11.00
N GLN A 7 -14.29 -11.63 11.91
CA GLN A 7 -14.60 -11.83 13.32
C GLN A 7 -15.26 -10.60 13.96
N LEU A 8 -14.81 -9.39 13.64
CA LEU A 8 -15.48 -8.16 14.10
C LEU A 8 -16.90 -8.04 13.56
N LEU A 9 -17.13 -8.46 12.31
CA LEU A 9 -18.47 -8.51 11.72
C LEU A 9 -19.38 -9.50 12.47
N LEU A 10 -18.89 -10.70 12.77
CA LEU A 10 -19.63 -11.73 13.51
C LEU A 10 -19.91 -11.31 14.96
N GLN A 11 -18.98 -10.61 15.61
CA GLN A 11 -19.21 -10.04 16.95
C GLN A 11 -20.29 -8.95 16.93
N ARG A 12 -20.31 -8.14 15.88
CA ARG A 12 -21.30 -7.06 15.73
C ARG A 12 -22.68 -7.60 15.38
N LEU A 13 -22.75 -8.70 14.64
CA LEU A 13 -23.99 -9.31 14.13
C LEU A 13 -23.98 -10.83 14.38
N PRO A 14 -24.22 -11.28 15.63
CA PRO A 14 -24.16 -12.69 15.97
C PRO A 14 -25.24 -13.48 15.22
N GLY A 15 -24.86 -14.59 14.58
CA GLY A 15 -25.75 -15.49 13.85
C GLY A 15 -26.03 -15.08 12.40
N ILE A 16 -25.35 -14.06 11.87
CA ILE A 16 -25.47 -13.65 10.46
C ILE A 16 -25.07 -14.78 9.49
N GLU A 17 -24.08 -15.58 9.88
CA GLU A 17 -23.57 -16.73 9.14
C GLU A 17 -24.61 -17.84 8.95
N ALA A 18 -25.62 -17.91 9.82
CA ALA A 18 -26.70 -18.90 9.77
C ALA A 18 -27.94 -18.41 8.98
N LEU A 19 -27.93 -17.17 8.46
CA LEU A 19 -29.04 -16.63 7.69
C LEU A 19 -29.15 -17.27 6.30
N ARG A 20 -30.29 -17.04 5.65
CA ARG A 20 -30.56 -17.46 4.28
C ARG A 20 -31.14 -16.30 3.49
N PHE A 21 -30.84 -16.27 2.20
CA PHE A 21 -31.51 -15.37 1.27
C PHE A 21 -32.96 -15.82 1.05
N SER A 22 -33.78 -14.92 0.50
CA SER A 22 -35.21 -15.19 0.25
C SER A 22 -35.48 -16.35 -0.69
N ASP A 23 -34.49 -16.75 -1.50
CA ASP A 23 -34.55 -17.91 -2.39
C ASP A 23 -34.13 -19.23 -1.69
N GLY A 24 -33.76 -19.18 -0.41
CA GLY A 24 -33.33 -20.32 0.39
C GLY A 24 -31.83 -20.61 0.34
N THR A 25 -31.05 -19.90 -0.50
CA THR A 25 -29.59 -20.02 -0.55
C THR A 25 -29.01 -19.63 0.82
N PRO A 26 -28.12 -20.45 1.41
CA PRO A 26 -27.51 -20.11 2.68
C PRO A 26 -26.56 -18.92 2.53
N PHE A 27 -26.49 -18.07 3.58
CA PHE A 27 -25.63 -16.90 3.59
C PHE A 27 -24.15 -17.26 3.53
N ALA A 28 -23.77 -18.38 4.16
CA ALA A 28 -22.44 -18.99 4.08
C ALA A 28 -22.58 -20.45 3.65
N SER A 29 -21.65 -20.94 2.82
CA SER A 29 -21.56 -22.36 2.49
C SER A 29 -21.07 -23.17 3.71
N ASP A 30 -21.29 -24.49 3.70
CA ASP A 30 -20.80 -25.37 4.76
C ASP A 30 -19.27 -25.26 4.95
N ASP A 31 -18.52 -25.14 3.86
CA ASP A 31 -17.06 -24.91 3.88
C ASP A 31 -16.72 -23.56 4.55
N THR A 32 -17.53 -22.53 4.32
CA THR A 32 -17.32 -21.20 4.89
C THR A 32 -17.67 -21.19 6.39
N LEU A 33 -18.71 -21.91 6.80
CA LEU A 33 -19.08 -22.10 8.20
C LEU A 33 -17.99 -22.85 8.98
N ALA A 34 -17.41 -23.90 8.38
CA ALA A 34 -16.29 -24.63 8.96
C ALA A 34 -15.06 -23.73 9.14
N TRP A 35 -14.74 -22.90 8.14
CA TRP A 35 -13.66 -21.92 8.22
C TRP A 35 -13.92 -20.87 9.32
N VAL A 36 -15.16 -20.34 9.42
CA VAL A 36 -15.55 -19.39 10.46
C VAL A 36 -15.41 -19.97 11.87
N GLY A 37 -15.83 -21.22 12.07
CA GLY A 37 -15.67 -21.90 13.36
C GLY A 37 -14.20 -22.02 13.80
N GLY A 38 -13.27 -22.07 12.85
CA GLY A 38 -11.82 -22.06 13.11
C GLY A 38 -11.24 -20.69 13.48
N LEU A 39 -11.91 -19.59 13.13
CA LEU A 39 -11.41 -18.22 13.41
C LEU A 39 -11.30 -17.92 14.90
N GLN A 40 -12.22 -18.47 15.71
CA GLN A 40 -12.30 -18.17 17.14
C GLN A 40 -11.05 -18.64 17.89
N GLY A 41 -10.47 -19.79 17.50
CA GLY A 41 -9.20 -20.28 18.03
C GLY A 41 -7.95 -19.63 17.41
N TYR A 42 -8.06 -19.09 16.19
CA TYR A 42 -6.96 -18.45 15.48
C TYR A 42 -6.51 -17.14 16.14
N LEU A 43 -7.45 -16.30 16.61
CA LEU A 43 -7.11 -15.03 17.26
C LEU A 43 -6.73 -15.15 18.75
N GLU A 44 -7.21 -16.16 19.48
CA GLU A 44 -6.81 -16.37 20.90
C GLU A 44 -5.37 -16.89 21.04
N GLY A 45 -4.84 -17.57 20.02
CA GLY A 45 -3.42 -17.96 19.93
C GLY A 45 -2.49 -16.87 19.39
N GLN A 46 -3.04 -15.85 18.73
CA GLN A 46 -2.32 -14.68 18.22
C GLN A 46 -2.49 -13.50 19.19
N GLY A 47 -1.81 -13.56 20.35
CA GLY A 47 -1.47 -12.34 21.07
C GLY A 47 -0.63 -11.45 20.15
N GLU A 48 -1.18 -10.30 19.76
CA GLU A 48 -0.50 -9.21 19.04
C GLU A 48 0.48 -9.66 17.93
N ALA A 49 0.02 -10.49 16.99
CA ALA A 49 0.73 -10.71 15.74
C ALA A 49 -0.32 -10.90 14.65
N GLY A 50 -0.55 -9.85 13.87
CA GLY A 50 -1.40 -9.95 12.70
C GLY A 50 -0.76 -10.88 11.69
N ASP A 51 -1.47 -11.94 11.32
CA ASP A 51 -1.15 -12.67 10.11
C ASP A 51 -2.42 -13.23 9.43
N GLU A 52 -2.25 -13.57 8.17
CA GLU A 52 -3.21 -13.52 7.10
C GLU A 52 -3.71 -14.90 6.62
N PRO A 53 -4.59 -14.99 5.60
CA PRO A 53 -5.55 -16.07 5.45
C PRO A 53 -4.96 -17.30 4.75
N ALA A 54 -5.60 -18.45 4.98
CA ALA A 54 -5.45 -19.62 4.13
C ALA A 54 -6.19 -19.39 2.81
N ALA A 55 -5.44 -19.29 1.72
CA ALA A 55 -5.90 -19.58 0.36
C ALA A 55 -4.75 -20.22 -0.43
N ASP A 56 -5.06 -21.32 -1.09
CA ASP A 56 -4.18 -22.07 -1.98
C ASP A 56 -3.44 -21.16 -2.97
N GLY A 57 -2.12 -21.22 -2.93
CA GLY A 57 -1.24 -20.42 -3.77
C GLY A 57 -0.03 -19.96 -2.97
N ALA A 58 0.93 -20.86 -2.79
CA ALA A 58 2.17 -20.63 -2.07
C ALA A 58 2.87 -19.32 -2.48
N GLN A 59 2.71 -18.26 -1.68
CA GLN A 59 3.66 -17.16 -1.53
C GLN A 59 3.63 -16.68 -0.07
N ASP A 60 4.82 -16.70 0.54
CA ASP A 60 5.21 -16.21 1.86
C ASP A 60 4.31 -15.11 2.46
N GLY A 61 3.96 -15.21 3.74
CA GLY A 61 3.20 -14.20 4.51
C GLY A 61 3.95 -12.88 4.77
N THR A 62 4.73 -12.42 3.79
CA THR A 62 5.56 -11.22 3.88
C THR A 62 4.73 -10.02 3.45
N SER A 63 4.59 -9.01 4.33
CA SER A 63 3.84 -7.81 3.98
C SER A 63 4.57 -6.96 2.93
N VAL A 64 3.83 -6.15 2.17
CA VAL A 64 4.41 -5.16 1.23
C VAL A 64 5.44 -4.26 1.91
N ALA A 65 5.19 -3.88 3.18
CA ALA A 65 6.10 -3.05 3.95
C ALA A 65 7.43 -3.78 4.24
N ASP A 66 7.38 -5.08 4.55
CA ASP A 66 8.56 -5.90 4.83
C ASP A 66 9.41 -6.09 3.57
N VAL A 67 8.77 -6.33 2.42
CA VAL A 67 9.47 -6.42 1.13
C VAL A 67 10.17 -5.10 0.79
N ILE A 68 9.49 -3.95 0.96
CA ILE A 68 10.10 -2.64 0.71
C ILE A 68 11.27 -2.38 1.67
N GLN A 69 11.10 -2.74 2.94
CA GLN A 69 12.15 -2.58 3.94
C GLN A 69 13.34 -3.49 3.65
N GLY A 70 13.11 -4.74 3.25
CA GLY A 70 14.14 -5.68 2.82
C GLY A 70 14.93 -5.16 1.61
N ALA A 71 14.24 -4.65 0.58
CA ALA A 71 14.90 -4.01 -0.57
C ALA A 71 15.74 -2.80 -0.15
N ARG A 72 15.27 -2.00 0.82
CA ARG A 72 16.01 -0.85 1.33
C ARG A 72 17.24 -1.24 2.14
N VAL A 73 17.18 -2.34 2.90
CA VAL A 73 18.35 -2.91 3.59
C VAL A 73 19.35 -3.45 2.57
N LEU A 74 18.88 -4.23 1.59
CA LEU A 74 19.72 -4.81 0.54
C LEU A 74 20.48 -3.75 -0.25
N ALA A 75 19.83 -2.63 -0.59
CA ALA A 75 20.47 -1.56 -1.35
C ALA A 75 21.61 -0.85 -0.60
N ARG A 76 21.69 -0.96 0.73
CA ARG A 76 22.80 -0.42 1.53
C ARG A 76 24.06 -1.26 1.41
N GLU A 77 23.95 -2.50 0.94
CA GLU A 77 25.09 -3.35 0.68
C GLU A 77 25.76 -2.95 -0.64
N ASP A 78 27.09 -2.89 -0.64
CA ASP A 78 27.86 -2.44 -1.80
C ASP A 78 27.54 -3.26 -3.05
N GLY A 79 27.13 -2.57 -4.12
CA GLY A 79 26.83 -3.17 -5.42
C GLY A 79 25.44 -3.81 -5.55
N LYS A 80 24.62 -3.88 -4.48
CA LYS A 80 23.32 -4.58 -4.50
C LYS A 80 22.11 -3.70 -4.80
N LEU A 81 22.31 -2.43 -5.15
CA LEU A 81 21.22 -1.53 -5.53
C LEU A 81 20.40 -2.06 -6.72
N HIS A 82 21.06 -2.62 -7.74
CA HIS A 82 20.38 -3.16 -8.92
C HIS A 82 19.47 -4.34 -8.55
N GLU A 83 19.93 -5.23 -7.67
CA GLU A 83 19.15 -6.37 -7.18
C GLU A 83 17.91 -5.91 -6.40
N ALA A 84 18.07 -4.92 -5.52
CA ALA A 84 16.96 -4.32 -4.78
C ALA A 84 15.92 -3.67 -5.71
N VAL A 85 16.38 -2.94 -6.73
CA VAL A 85 15.52 -2.30 -7.74
C VAL A 85 14.79 -3.35 -8.57
N ASP A 86 15.48 -4.38 -9.03
CA ASP A 86 14.89 -5.47 -9.81
C ASP A 86 13.86 -6.27 -9.01
N GLY A 87 14.14 -6.50 -7.72
CA GLY A 87 13.18 -7.09 -6.78
C GLY A 87 11.90 -6.27 -6.66
N LEU A 88 12.01 -4.95 -6.49
CA LEU A 88 10.84 -4.06 -6.44
C LEU A 88 10.09 -4.01 -7.77
N HIS A 89 10.79 -3.98 -8.91
CA HIS A 89 10.15 -4.02 -10.22
C HIS A 89 9.37 -5.31 -10.47
N ARG A 90 9.91 -6.45 -10.02
CA ARG A 90 9.22 -7.74 -10.10
C ARG A 90 7.91 -7.70 -9.31
N ASN A 91 7.96 -7.24 -8.06
CA ASN A 91 6.79 -7.07 -7.21
C ASN A 91 5.75 -6.11 -7.83
N ILE A 92 6.16 -5.03 -8.49
CA ILE A 92 5.24 -4.12 -9.21
C ILE A 92 4.51 -4.85 -10.35
N ARG A 93 5.18 -5.74 -11.09
CA ARG A 93 4.60 -6.46 -12.23
C ARG A 93 3.71 -7.64 -11.81
N GLU A 94 4.11 -8.33 -10.76
CA GLU A 94 3.45 -9.55 -10.27
C GLU A 94 2.35 -9.23 -9.24
N SER A 95 2.29 -8.00 -8.73
CA SER A 95 1.24 -7.55 -7.84
C SER A 95 -0.14 -7.68 -8.49
N GLY A 96 -1.01 -8.49 -7.87
CA GLY A 96 -2.43 -8.60 -8.23
C GLY A 96 -3.28 -7.40 -7.81
N SER A 97 -2.70 -6.42 -7.12
CA SER A 97 -3.41 -5.30 -6.47
C SER A 97 -2.80 -3.97 -6.89
N GLY A 98 -3.62 -3.07 -7.46
CA GLY A 98 -3.16 -1.72 -7.83
C GLY A 98 -2.62 -0.92 -6.63
N LYS A 99 -3.11 -1.21 -5.42
CA LYS A 99 -2.65 -0.61 -4.17
C LYS A 99 -1.22 -1.05 -3.82
N ASP A 100 -0.94 -2.34 -3.91
CA ASP A 100 0.39 -2.88 -3.58
C ASP A 100 1.40 -2.49 -4.65
N ALA A 101 1.01 -2.53 -5.93
CA ALA A 101 1.83 -2.03 -7.04
C ALA A 101 2.21 -0.55 -6.85
N LEU A 102 1.28 0.29 -6.38
CA LEU A 102 1.58 1.69 -6.05
C LEU A 102 2.53 1.79 -4.85
N ALA A 103 2.31 1.02 -3.78
CA ALA A 103 3.18 1.00 -2.61
C ALA A 103 4.62 0.59 -2.96
N PHE A 104 4.80 -0.47 -3.74
CA PHE A 104 6.11 -0.88 -4.25
C PHE A 104 6.77 0.21 -5.10
N ARG A 105 6.00 0.89 -5.97
CA ARG A 105 6.54 1.99 -6.77
C ARG A 105 6.97 3.19 -5.90
N LEU A 106 6.21 3.53 -4.87
CA LEU A 106 6.60 4.58 -3.91
C LEU A 106 7.85 4.17 -3.12
N GLY A 107 7.98 2.89 -2.77
CA GLY A 107 9.19 2.32 -2.19
C GLY A 107 10.40 2.46 -3.12
N LEU A 108 10.24 2.12 -4.40
CA LEU A 108 11.26 2.25 -5.44
C LEU A 108 11.70 3.70 -5.64
N ILE A 109 10.75 4.64 -5.70
CA ILE A 109 11.03 6.08 -5.81
C ILE A 109 11.90 6.57 -4.65
N ARG A 110 11.55 6.18 -3.41
CA ARG A 110 12.34 6.54 -2.22
C ARG A 110 13.75 5.92 -2.28
N LEU A 111 13.84 4.65 -2.65
CA LEU A 111 15.10 3.92 -2.76
C LEU A 111 16.06 4.59 -3.75
N LEU A 112 15.58 4.91 -4.96
CA LEU A 112 16.35 5.57 -6.00
C LEU A 112 16.79 6.97 -5.56
N ALA A 113 15.91 7.72 -4.90
CA ALA A 113 16.24 9.04 -4.38
C ALA A 113 17.32 9.00 -3.29
N GLU A 114 17.31 7.98 -2.42
CA GLU A 114 18.33 7.76 -1.39
C GLU A 114 19.72 7.47 -1.99
N HIS A 115 19.76 6.80 -3.14
CA HIS A 115 21.00 6.43 -3.82
C HIS A 115 21.40 7.39 -4.96
N ARG A 116 20.91 8.64 -4.93
CA ARG A 116 21.22 9.70 -5.92
C ARG A 116 20.82 9.35 -7.38
N GLN A 117 19.95 8.37 -7.59
CA GLN A 117 19.45 7.97 -8.91
C GLN A 117 18.25 8.83 -9.34
N GLU A 118 18.44 10.14 -9.31
CA GLU A 118 17.40 11.17 -9.47
C GLU A 118 16.65 11.07 -10.80
N LYS A 119 17.37 10.87 -11.91
CA LYS A 119 16.77 10.69 -13.24
C LYS A 119 15.87 9.46 -13.31
N MET A 120 16.26 8.37 -12.64
CA MET A 120 15.48 7.13 -12.62
C MET A 120 14.26 7.30 -11.73
N ALA A 121 14.40 7.93 -10.56
CA ALA A 121 13.28 8.26 -9.69
C ALA A 121 12.22 9.11 -10.42
N ALA A 122 12.65 10.09 -11.22
CA ALA A 122 11.76 10.96 -11.99
C ALA A 122 10.82 10.19 -12.93
N ALA A 123 11.31 9.14 -13.61
CA ALA A 123 10.49 8.32 -14.49
C ALA A 123 9.34 7.61 -13.76
N HIS A 124 9.53 7.29 -12.47
CA HIS A 124 8.50 6.63 -11.66
C HIS A 124 7.55 7.60 -10.96
N LEU A 125 7.97 8.84 -10.68
CA LEU A 125 7.15 9.85 -10.01
C LEU A 125 5.86 10.15 -10.77
N GLU A 126 5.97 10.45 -12.07
CA GLU A 126 4.80 10.77 -12.90
C GLU A 126 3.86 9.58 -13.00
N ARG A 127 4.40 8.36 -13.10
CA ARG A 127 3.59 7.16 -13.15
C ARG A 127 2.85 6.94 -11.82
N ALA A 128 3.49 7.16 -10.67
CA ALA A 128 2.83 7.10 -9.36
C ALA A 128 1.71 8.16 -9.22
N CYS A 129 1.96 9.39 -9.67
CA CYS A 129 0.95 10.46 -9.67
C CYS A 129 -0.25 10.12 -10.58
N ALA A 130 0.03 9.58 -11.77
CA ALA A 130 -1.00 9.15 -12.71
C ALA A 130 -1.84 8.01 -12.14
N ASP A 131 -1.24 7.03 -11.46
CA ASP A 131 -1.99 5.94 -10.82
C ASP A 131 -2.88 6.46 -9.68
N ILE A 132 -2.40 7.39 -8.84
CA ILE A 132 -3.21 8.03 -7.78
C ILE A 132 -4.45 8.71 -8.36
N THR A 133 -4.27 9.42 -9.49
CA THR A 133 -5.35 10.13 -10.16
C THR A 133 -6.31 9.17 -10.87
N ARG A 134 -5.76 8.22 -11.64
CA ARG A 134 -6.52 7.24 -12.44
C ARG A 134 -7.41 6.38 -11.56
N PHE A 135 -6.91 5.95 -10.40
CA PHE A 135 -7.70 5.15 -9.48
C PHE A 135 -8.65 5.99 -8.64
N GLY A 136 -8.59 7.33 -8.68
CA GLY A 136 -9.46 8.20 -7.90
C GLY A 136 -9.18 8.15 -6.39
N LEU A 137 -7.95 7.79 -5.98
CA LEU A 137 -7.62 7.57 -4.56
C LEU A 137 -7.94 8.78 -3.68
N ARG A 138 -7.88 9.99 -4.25
CA ARG A 138 -8.18 11.24 -3.55
C ARG A 138 -9.62 11.29 -3.03
N ASP A 139 -10.55 10.61 -3.69
CA ASP A 139 -11.97 10.61 -3.35
C ASP A 139 -12.35 9.40 -2.48
N TRP A 140 -11.80 8.21 -2.74
CA TRP A 140 -12.21 6.97 -2.06
C TRP A 140 -11.26 6.46 -0.97
N ASP A 141 -9.98 6.81 -1.01
CA ASP A 141 -9.00 6.55 0.07
C ASP A 141 -8.03 7.73 0.23
N PRO A 142 -8.55 8.89 0.72
CA PRO A 142 -7.75 10.11 0.85
C PRO A 142 -6.46 9.93 1.68
N PRO A 143 -6.43 9.15 2.78
CA PRO A 143 -5.20 8.88 3.52
C PRO A 143 -4.09 8.22 2.68
N HIS A 144 -4.43 7.22 1.84
CA HIS A 144 -3.43 6.59 0.95
C HIS A 144 -2.96 7.55 -0.14
N ALA A 145 -3.88 8.30 -0.77
CA ALA A 145 -3.51 9.32 -1.75
C ALA A 145 -2.53 10.33 -1.15
N LEU A 146 -2.84 10.85 0.03
CA LEU A 146 -2.02 11.81 0.76
C LEU A 146 -0.63 11.26 1.07
N GLY A 147 -0.55 10.01 1.54
CA GLY A 147 0.72 9.32 1.78
C GLY A 147 1.59 9.26 0.51
N GLY A 148 1.00 8.88 -0.63
CA GLY A 148 1.68 8.83 -1.92
C GLY A 148 2.13 10.19 -2.42
N LEU A 149 1.24 11.18 -2.42
CA LEU A 149 1.54 12.55 -2.87
C LEU A 149 2.64 13.21 -2.03
N LYS A 150 2.67 12.98 -0.71
CA LYS A 150 3.76 13.44 0.18
C LYS A 150 5.13 12.91 -0.25
N VAL A 151 5.21 11.64 -0.65
CA VAL A 151 6.47 11.04 -1.14
C VAL A 151 6.87 11.69 -2.45
N ILE A 152 5.92 11.78 -3.39
CA ILE A 152 6.16 12.37 -4.71
C ILE A 152 6.68 13.79 -4.54
N TYR A 153 5.98 14.63 -3.76
CA TYR A 153 6.39 16.01 -3.47
C TYR A 153 7.81 16.08 -2.87
N THR A 154 8.09 15.26 -1.86
CA THR A 154 9.37 15.29 -1.14
C THR A 154 10.54 14.92 -2.04
N VAL A 155 10.38 13.93 -2.92
CA VAL A 155 11.42 13.54 -3.86
C VAL A 155 11.54 14.57 -4.98
N MET A 156 10.42 15.04 -5.53
CA MET A 156 10.41 16.01 -6.63
C MET A 156 11.06 17.35 -6.25
N LYS A 157 10.89 17.80 -5.00
CA LYS A 157 11.56 19.00 -4.46
C LYS A 157 13.10 18.88 -4.42
N LYS A 158 13.64 17.66 -4.36
CA LYS A 158 15.08 17.41 -4.35
C LYS A 158 15.69 17.36 -5.76
N LEU A 159 14.87 17.12 -6.78
CA LEU A 159 15.34 17.03 -8.16
C LEU A 159 15.69 18.42 -8.72
N PRO A 160 16.81 18.56 -9.45
CA PRO A 160 17.18 19.81 -10.08
C PRO A 160 16.34 20.07 -11.34
N GLY A 161 15.77 21.27 -11.46
CA GLY A 161 15.07 21.70 -12.67
C GLY A 161 13.82 22.51 -12.38
N LYS A 162 13.55 23.52 -13.22
CA LYS A 162 12.35 24.36 -13.09
C LYS A 162 11.05 23.57 -13.32
N GLU A 163 11.10 22.55 -14.17
CA GLU A 163 9.96 21.66 -14.43
C GLU A 163 9.52 20.90 -13.18
N TYR A 164 10.46 20.30 -12.43
CA TYR A 164 10.16 19.57 -11.20
C TYR A 164 9.67 20.50 -10.09
N ALA A 165 10.20 21.72 -10.03
CA ALA A 165 9.73 22.72 -9.08
C ALA A 165 8.28 23.17 -9.36
N ALA A 166 7.94 23.42 -10.62
CA ALA A 166 6.58 23.75 -11.03
C ALA A 166 5.62 22.59 -10.73
N ARG A 167 6.02 21.38 -11.10
CA ARG A 167 5.23 20.17 -10.87
C ARG A 167 5.05 19.87 -9.38
N ALA A 168 6.08 20.06 -8.55
CA ALA A 168 5.96 19.94 -7.10
C ALA A 168 4.94 20.91 -6.51
N ALA A 169 4.79 22.12 -7.05
CA ALA A 169 3.76 23.06 -6.62
C ALA A 169 2.34 22.58 -6.95
N GLU A 170 2.16 21.91 -8.09
CA GLU A 170 0.88 21.26 -8.45
C GLU A 170 0.58 20.09 -7.50
N ILE A 171 1.58 19.24 -7.20
CA ILE A 171 1.43 18.17 -6.20
C ILE A 171 1.04 18.75 -4.83
N LEU A 172 1.66 19.85 -4.42
CA LEU A 172 1.34 20.51 -3.16
C LEU A 172 -0.10 21.04 -3.13
N SER A 173 -0.60 21.54 -4.26
CA SER A 173 -1.99 21.99 -4.40
C SER A 173 -2.96 20.80 -4.23
N MET A 174 -2.66 19.66 -4.85
CA MET A 174 -3.44 18.43 -4.65
C MET A 174 -3.41 17.92 -3.21
N ILE A 175 -2.27 18.06 -2.52
CA ILE A 175 -2.17 17.75 -1.08
C ILE A 175 -3.07 18.70 -0.28
N ALA A 176 -3.04 20.01 -0.57
CA ALA A 176 -3.84 21.00 0.14
C ALA A 176 -5.35 20.77 -0.02
N GLU A 177 -5.79 20.28 -1.18
CA GLU A 177 -7.19 19.87 -1.41
C GLU A 177 -7.63 18.72 -0.49
N ILE A 178 -6.72 17.82 -0.09
CA ILE A 178 -7.02 16.71 0.83
C ILE A 178 -6.81 17.14 2.29
N SER A 179 -5.70 17.81 2.58
CA SER A 179 -5.28 18.25 3.91
C SER A 179 -4.43 19.52 3.81
N THR A 180 -5.04 20.66 4.13
CA THR A 180 -4.36 21.96 4.17
C THR A 180 -3.26 22.00 5.24
N VAL A 181 -3.46 21.33 6.38
CA VAL A 181 -2.48 21.26 7.47
C VAL A 181 -1.19 20.58 7.00
N ASP A 182 -1.31 19.45 6.30
CA ASP A 182 -0.15 18.74 5.76
C ASP A 182 0.59 19.55 4.71
N ALA A 183 -0.12 20.26 3.85
CA ALA A 183 0.48 21.17 2.87
C ALA A 183 1.30 22.27 3.57
N MET A 184 0.75 22.90 4.61
CA MET A 184 1.44 23.93 5.40
C MET A 184 2.72 23.37 6.07
N ASP A 185 2.65 22.17 6.63
CA ASP A 185 3.81 21.59 7.32
C ASP A 185 4.92 21.17 6.35
N LEU A 186 4.57 20.73 5.14
CA LEU A 186 5.55 20.47 4.07
C LEU A 186 6.25 21.75 3.57
N GLN A 187 5.60 22.90 3.64
CA GLN A 187 6.21 24.19 3.30
C GLN A 187 7.18 24.67 4.38
N LYS A 188 6.88 24.41 5.67
CA LYS A 188 7.74 24.82 6.80
C LYS A 188 9.06 24.05 6.87
N LYS A 189 9.11 22.80 6.40
CA LYS A 189 10.33 21.97 6.37
C LYS A 189 11.35 22.43 5.30
N ARG A 190 11.68 23.73 5.30
CA ARG A 190 12.66 24.35 4.42
C ARG A 190 14.09 24.06 4.86
#